data_AF-A0A8R1XZA0-F1
#
_entry.id   AF-A0A8R1XZA0-F1
#
_cell.length_a   1.000
_cell.length_b   1.000
_cell.length_c   1.000
_cell.angle_alpha   90.00
_cell.angle_beta   90.00
_cell.angle_gamma   90.00
#
_symmetry.space_group_name_H-M   'P 1'
#
loop_
_entity.id
_entity.type
_entity.pdbx_description
1 polymer ?
#
loop_
_entity_poly.entity_id
_entity_poly.type
_entity_poly.pdbx_seq_one_letter_code
_entity_poly.pdbx_strand_id
1 'polypeptide(L)'
;LIAALFAIQNAMIGCKSVLSLISDRARLTNQSFTTACNTDCNCIGISLYPVCNRKGQAFYSPCHAGCLLDQSFSNPSISKAFHNCSCSNSADREVSRDFCDQSVCEQKFIWYFVNLAISGIFGGMSVIPAILITLR
;
A
#
# COMPACT_ATOMS: atom_id res chain seq x y z
N LEU A 1 -22.20 23.53 6.29
CA LEU A 1 -22.65 22.38 5.47
C LEU A 1 -21.57 21.90 4.50
N ILE A 2 -21.05 22.76 3.62
CA ILE A 2 -20.06 22.40 2.58
C ILE A 2 -18.78 21.79 3.18
N ALA A 3 -18.22 22.39 4.24
CA ALA A 3 -17.04 21.85 4.91
C ALA A 3 -17.25 20.44 5.49
N ALA A 4 -18.46 20.13 5.98
CA ALA A 4 -18.78 18.81 6.50
C ALA A 4 -18.87 17.75 5.37
N LEU A 5 -19.36 18.13 4.19
CA LEU A 5 -19.38 17.24 3.01
C LEU A 5 -17.96 16.90 2.54
N PHE A 6 -17.07 17.90 2.47
CA PHE A 6 -15.66 17.65 2.14
C PHE A 6 -14.97 16.80 3.21
N ALA A 7 -15.27 17.02 4.49
CA ALA A 7 -14.73 16.18 5.57
C ALA A 7 -15.18 14.71 5.45
N ILE A 8 -16.46 14.46 5.14
CA ILE A 8 -16.99 13.10 4.91
C ILE A 8 -16.35 12.47 3.67
N GLN A 9 -16.23 13.24 2.58
CA GLN A 9 -15.56 12.77 1.38
C GLN A 9 -14.12 12.38 1.67
N ASN A 10 -13.38 13.21 2.42
CA ASN A 10 -12.02 12.94 2.86
C ASN A 10 -11.92 11.70 3.75
N ALA A 11 -12.89 11.46 4.63
CA ALA A 11 -12.95 10.26 5.45
C ALA A 11 -13.12 8.97 4.61
N MET A 12 -13.71 9.06 3.43
CA MET A 12 -13.85 7.93 2.49
C MET A 12 -12.63 7.70 1.59
N ILE A 13 -11.59 8.54 1.67
CA ILE A 13 -10.34 8.41 0.90
C ILE A 13 -9.38 7.42 1.59
N GLY A 14 -9.93 6.35 2.16
CA GLY A 14 -9.12 5.26 2.68
C GLY A 14 -8.45 4.52 1.52
N CYS A 15 -7.14 4.30 1.60
CA CYS A 15 -6.44 3.34 0.75
C CYS A 15 -5.72 2.32 1.62
N LYS A 16 -5.71 1.06 1.19
CA LYS A 16 -4.93 0.01 1.85
C LYS A 16 -3.52 0.00 1.27
N SER A 17 -2.52 0.21 2.10
CA SER A 17 -1.12 0.01 1.71
C SER A 17 -0.82 -1.49 1.60
N VAL A 18 0.27 -1.85 0.92
CA VAL A 18 0.76 -3.23 0.86
C VAL A 18 0.98 -3.83 2.25
N LEU A 19 1.41 -3.00 3.21
CA LEU A 19 1.61 -3.42 4.59
C LEU A 19 0.29 -3.70 5.29
N SER A 20 -0.75 -2.90 5.04
CA SER A 20 -2.10 -3.18 5.52
C SER A 20 -2.64 -4.49 4.94
N LEU A 21 -2.34 -4.79 3.67
CA LEU A 21 -2.75 -6.05 3.05
C LEU A 21 -2.04 -7.26 3.70
N ILE A 22 -0.74 -7.16 3.94
CA ILE A 22 0.03 -8.19 4.63
C ILE A 22 -0.47 -8.38 6.06
N SER A 23 -0.78 -7.29 6.77
CA SER A 23 -1.33 -7.31 8.13
C SER A 23 -2.71 -7.98 8.18
N ASP A 24 -3.61 -7.63 7.26
CA ASP A 24 -4.93 -8.27 7.14
C ASP A 24 -4.77 -9.78 6.91
N ARG A 25 -3.83 -10.18 6.04
CA ARG A 25 -3.53 -11.61 5.83
C ARG A 25 -2.94 -12.27 7.07
N ALA A 26 -2.02 -11.60 7.76
CA ALA A 26 -1.43 -12.08 9.01
C ALA A 26 -2.51 -12.33 10.08
N ARG A 27 -3.52 -11.46 10.16
CA ARG A 27 -4.66 -11.64 11.09
C ARG A 27 -5.52 -12.83 10.70
N LEU A 28 -5.77 -13.02 9.41
CA LEU A 28 -6.57 -14.15 8.92
C LEU A 28 -5.87 -15.50 9.11
N THR A 29 -4.53 -15.53 9.02
CA THR A 29 -3.76 -16.77 9.10
C THR A 29 -3.08 -17.00 10.45
N ASN A 30 -3.44 -16.24 11.50
CA ASN A 30 -2.77 -16.28 12.81
C ASN A 30 -1.24 -16.18 12.71
N GLN A 31 -0.75 -15.28 11.86
CA GLN A 31 0.67 -15.07 11.54
C GLN A 31 1.35 -16.26 10.86
N SER A 32 0.59 -17.27 10.43
CA SER A 32 1.11 -18.35 9.60
C SER A 32 1.18 -17.89 8.14
N PHE A 33 2.39 -17.57 7.69
CA PHE A 33 2.67 -17.31 6.28
C PHE A 33 3.18 -18.56 5.55
N THR A 34 3.24 -19.69 6.26
CA THR A 34 3.69 -20.98 5.70
C THR A 34 2.54 -21.61 4.91
N THR A 35 2.75 -21.77 3.61
CA THR A 35 1.84 -22.45 2.67
C THR A 35 2.57 -23.65 2.08
N ALA A 36 1.87 -24.66 1.58
CA ALA A 36 2.48 -25.86 0.98
C ALA A 36 3.54 -25.58 -0.11
N CYS A 37 3.54 -24.38 -0.71
CA CYS A 37 4.50 -23.96 -1.73
C CYS A 37 5.78 -23.29 -1.18
N ASN A 38 5.84 -22.92 0.11
CA ASN A 38 7.02 -22.30 0.75
C ASN A 38 7.53 -23.10 1.96
N THR A 39 6.94 -24.26 2.26
CA THR A 39 7.36 -25.15 3.36
C THR A 39 8.82 -25.56 3.26
N ASP A 40 9.36 -25.66 2.05
CA ASP A 40 10.74 -26.05 1.78
C ASP A 40 11.74 -24.89 1.93
N CYS A 41 11.27 -23.64 1.98
CA CYS A 41 12.15 -22.47 1.94
C CYS A 41 12.68 -22.03 3.32
N ASN A 42 12.18 -22.61 4.42
CA ASN A 42 12.53 -22.28 5.81
C ASN A 42 12.69 -20.76 6.07
N CYS A 43 11.62 -19.98 5.85
CA CYS A 43 11.66 -18.52 5.85
C CYS A 43 11.79 -17.84 7.23
N ILE A 44 12.25 -18.57 8.26
CA ILE A 44 12.32 -18.08 9.64
C ILE A 44 13.41 -17.01 9.77
N GLY A 45 13.06 -15.85 10.33
CA GLY A 45 14.01 -14.75 10.58
C GLY A 45 14.31 -13.83 9.40
N ILE A 46 13.62 -14.00 8.26
CA ILE A 46 13.80 -13.13 7.10
C ILE A 46 13.22 -11.74 7.37
N SER A 47 13.97 -10.70 6.98
CA SER A 47 13.55 -9.31 7.10
C SER A 47 12.30 -9.01 6.25
N LEU A 48 11.45 -8.11 6.74
CA LEU A 48 10.26 -7.65 6.02
C LEU A 48 10.67 -7.02 4.68
N TYR A 49 10.26 -7.65 3.57
CA TYR A 49 10.51 -7.15 2.23
C TYR A 49 9.23 -7.34 1.39
N PRO A 50 8.26 -6.42 1.48
CA PRO A 50 6.97 -6.59 0.83
C PRO A 50 7.16 -6.65 -0.69
N VAL A 51 6.62 -7.69 -1.32
CA VAL A 51 6.61 -7.88 -2.78
C VAL A 51 5.21 -8.29 -3.21
N CYS A 52 4.84 -7.94 -4.44
CA CYS A 52 3.56 -8.34 -5.02
C CYS A 52 3.79 -9.19 -6.26
N ASN A 53 2.86 -10.10 -6.54
CA ASN A 53 2.77 -10.72 -7.86
C ASN A 53 1.98 -9.81 -8.82
N ARG A 54 1.96 -10.13 -10.11
CA ARG A 54 1.15 -9.42 -11.11
C ARG A 54 -0.37 -9.45 -10.85
N LYS A 55 -0.84 -10.32 -9.95
CA LYS A 55 -2.25 -10.38 -9.51
C LYS A 55 -2.55 -9.42 -8.33
N GLY A 56 -1.57 -8.63 -7.87
CA GLY A 56 -1.72 -7.72 -6.73
C GLY A 56 -1.74 -8.40 -5.36
N GLN A 57 -1.36 -9.67 -5.27
CA GLN A 57 -1.22 -10.37 -3.98
C GLN A 57 0.12 -10.00 -3.35
N ALA A 58 0.08 -9.38 -2.17
CA ALA A 58 1.27 -9.06 -1.40
C ALA A 58 1.75 -10.25 -0.56
N PHE A 59 3.07 -10.41 -0.50
CA PHE A 59 3.78 -11.38 0.33
C PHE A 59 4.71 -10.66 1.31
N TYR A 60 4.94 -11.24 2.49
CA TYR A 60 5.81 -10.68 3.52
C TYR A 60 7.27 -10.53 3.05
N SER A 61 7.75 -11.52 2.30
CA SER A 61 9.07 -11.54 1.66
C SER A 61 9.07 -12.44 0.42
N PRO A 62 10.05 -12.31 -0.49
CA PRO A 62 10.19 -13.23 -1.63
C PRO A 62 10.31 -14.71 -1.22
N CYS A 63 10.88 -15.02 -0.04
CA CYS A 63 10.87 -16.38 0.48
C CYS A 63 9.45 -16.90 0.75
N HIS A 64 8.58 -16.07 1.31
CA HIS A 64 7.18 -16.45 1.54
C HIS A 64 6.40 -16.62 0.23
N ALA A 65 6.88 -16.01 -0.86
CA ALA A 65 6.39 -16.27 -2.22
C ALA A 65 6.99 -17.56 -2.84
N GLY A 66 7.84 -18.28 -2.13
CA GLY A 66 8.49 -19.51 -2.59
C GLY A 66 9.55 -19.28 -3.67
N CYS A 67 10.16 -18.10 -3.71
CA CYS A 67 11.27 -17.80 -4.63
C CYS A 67 12.59 -18.30 -4.05
N LEU A 68 13.49 -18.80 -4.89
CA LEU A 68 14.87 -19.04 -4.49
C LEU A 68 15.57 -17.70 -4.21
N LEU A 69 16.04 -17.51 -2.98
CA LEU A 69 16.79 -16.32 -2.60
C LEU A 69 18.25 -16.49 -3.03
N ASP A 70 18.59 -15.97 -4.20
CA ASP A 70 20.00 -15.84 -4.60
C ASP A 70 20.73 -14.80 -3.72
N GLN A 71 22.06 -14.85 -3.69
CA GLN A 71 22.95 -13.92 -2.96
C GLN A 71 22.62 -12.44 -3.19
N SER A 72 21.94 -12.13 -4.31
CA SER A 72 21.45 -10.81 -4.64
C SER A 72 20.35 -10.29 -3.66
N PHE A 73 19.83 -11.07 -2.70
CA PHE A 73 19.04 -10.51 -1.58
C PHE A 73 19.89 -9.56 -0.72
N SER A 74 21.22 -9.70 -0.72
CA SER A 74 22.14 -8.80 0.01
C SER A 74 22.14 -7.36 -0.53
N ASN A 75 21.70 -7.15 -1.78
CA ASN A 75 21.56 -5.82 -2.37
C ASN A 75 20.07 -5.57 -2.65
N PRO A 76 19.29 -5.10 -1.66
CA PRO A 76 17.88 -4.78 -1.84
C PRO A 76 17.73 -3.51 -2.71
N SER A 77 18.00 -3.62 -4.01
CA SER A 77 17.62 -2.59 -4.98
C SER A 77 16.10 -2.44 -4.99
N ILE A 78 15.61 -1.21 -5.14
CA ILE A 78 14.20 -0.85 -5.01
C ILE A 78 13.32 -1.58 -6.05
N SER A 79 13.88 -1.89 -7.22
CA SER A 79 13.18 -2.44 -8.39
C SER A 79 13.51 -3.91 -8.70
N LYS A 80 14.02 -4.67 -7.73
CA LYS A 80 14.43 -6.05 -8.00
C LYS A 80 13.21 -6.98 -8.15
N ALA A 81 13.08 -7.58 -9.33
CA ALA A 81 12.15 -8.69 -9.58
C ALA A 81 12.80 -10.03 -9.17
N PHE A 82 12.02 -10.89 -8.53
CA PHE A 82 12.38 -12.25 -8.20
C PHE A 82 11.58 -13.18 -9.10
N HIS A 83 12.26 -14.13 -9.73
CA HIS A 83 11.67 -15.10 -10.65
C HIS A 83 11.61 -16.50 -10.00
N ASN A 84 10.88 -17.42 -10.63
CA ASN A 84 10.73 -18.81 -10.19
C ASN A 84 10.14 -18.97 -8.78
N CYS A 85 9.15 -18.14 -8.46
CA CYS A 85 8.43 -18.16 -7.20
C CYS A 85 7.28 -19.18 -7.23
N SER A 86 7.38 -20.25 -6.44
CA SER A 86 6.40 -21.33 -6.40
C SER A 86 5.01 -20.89 -5.92
N CYS A 87 4.91 -19.90 -5.03
CA CYS A 87 3.64 -19.41 -4.48
C CYS A 87 3.04 -18.22 -5.23
N SER A 88 3.71 -17.68 -6.25
CA SER A 88 3.23 -16.48 -6.95
C SER A 88 1.89 -16.72 -7.65
N ASN A 89 1.52 -17.97 -7.96
CA ASN A 89 0.26 -18.35 -8.63
C ASN A 89 -0.10 -17.46 -9.84
N SER A 90 0.92 -16.87 -10.47
CA SER A 90 0.87 -16.01 -11.65
C SER A 90 1.59 -16.76 -12.79
N ALA A 91 1.24 -16.44 -14.04
CA ALA A 91 1.83 -17.11 -15.21
C ALA A 91 3.35 -16.94 -15.25
N ASP A 92 3.83 -15.75 -14.88
CA ASP A 92 5.23 -15.37 -14.95
C ASP A 92 6.07 -15.87 -13.76
N ARG A 93 5.43 -16.42 -12.71
CA ARG A 93 6.06 -16.87 -11.45
C ARG A 93 7.03 -15.85 -10.87
N GLU A 94 6.73 -14.58 -11.06
CA GLU A 94 7.58 -13.49 -10.60
C GLU A 94 6.87 -12.66 -9.53
N VAL A 95 7.67 -12.06 -8.68
CA VAL A 95 7.24 -11.09 -7.67
C VAL A 95 8.21 -9.93 -7.64
N SER A 96 7.68 -8.72 -7.50
CA SER A 96 8.45 -7.49 -7.44
C SER A 96 7.71 -6.48 -6.58
N ARG A 97 8.44 -5.48 -6.08
CA ARG A 97 7.81 -4.30 -5.45
C ARG A 97 7.02 -3.48 -6.46
N ASP A 98 7.45 -3.51 -7.72
CA ASP A 98 6.85 -2.73 -8.80
C ASP A 98 5.43 -3.22 -9.16
N PHE A 99 5.14 -4.50 -8.95
CA PHE A 99 3.80 -5.06 -9.17
C PHE A 99 2.81 -4.70 -8.06
N CYS A 100 3.26 -4.02 -7.00
CA CYS A 100 2.36 -3.56 -5.98
C CYS A 100 1.60 -2.34 -6.48
N ASP A 101 0.39 -2.57 -6.96
CA ASP A 101 -0.46 -1.50 -7.50
C ASP A 101 -0.74 -0.42 -6.44
N GLN A 102 -0.05 0.71 -6.58
CA GLN A 102 -0.24 1.92 -5.79
C GLN A 102 -1.06 2.98 -6.54
N SER A 103 -1.46 2.71 -7.79
CA SER A 103 -2.14 3.70 -8.64
C SER A 103 -3.45 4.18 -8.04
N VAL A 104 -4.21 3.26 -7.42
CA VAL A 104 -5.44 3.58 -6.70
C VAL A 104 -5.17 4.51 -5.52
N CYS A 105 -4.06 4.33 -4.81
CA CYS A 105 -3.67 5.16 -3.68
C CYS A 105 -3.28 6.57 -4.13
N GLU A 106 -2.44 6.66 -5.16
CA GLU A 106 -1.97 7.93 -5.72
C GLU A 106 -3.15 8.78 -6.20
N GLN A 107 -4.07 8.18 -6.96
CA GLN A 107 -5.24 8.91 -7.44
C GLN A 107 -6.11 9.42 -6.29
N LYS A 108 -6.36 8.58 -5.27
CA LYS A 108 -7.14 8.95 -4.09
C LYS A 108 -6.47 10.07 -3.29
N PHE A 109 -5.15 10.01 -3.14
CA PHE A 109 -4.36 11.02 -2.45
C PHE A 109 -4.37 12.36 -3.18
N ILE A 110 -4.27 12.35 -4.52
CA ILE A 110 -4.43 13.55 -5.35
C ILE A 110 -5.83 14.15 -5.15
N TRP A 111 -6.88 13.33 -5.20
CA TRP A 111 -8.24 13.79 -4.93
C TRP A 111 -8.38 14.42 -3.55
N TYR A 112 -7.77 13.84 -2.51
CA TYR A 112 -7.77 14.42 -1.16
C TYR A 112 -7.13 15.81 -1.13
N PHE A 113 -5.95 15.97 -1.71
CA PHE A 113 -5.27 17.26 -1.73
C PHE A 113 -6.01 18.33 -2.51
N VAL A 114 -6.64 17.95 -3.64
CA VAL A 114 -7.48 18.88 -4.41
C VAL A 114 -8.67 19.35 -3.57
N ASN A 115 -9.37 18.43 -2.89
CA ASN A 115 -10.48 18.79 -2.01
C ASN A 115 -10.03 19.66 -0.82
N LEU A 116 -8.86 19.36 -0.24
CA LEU A 116 -8.27 20.14 0.84
C LEU A 116 -7.96 21.57 0.38
N ALA A 117 -7.31 21.74 -0.77
CA ALA A 117 -6.99 23.05 -1.33
C ALA A 117 -8.25 23.88 -1.60
N ILE A 118 -9.28 23.27 -2.22
CA ILE A 118 -10.56 23.92 -2.48
C ILE A 118 -11.23 24.36 -1.17
N SER A 119 -11.28 23.47 -0.17
CA SER A 119 -11.88 23.79 1.14
C SER A 119 -11.14 24.93 1.86
N GLY A 120 -9.81 25.00 1.73
CA GLY A 120 -8.98 26.07 2.28
C GLY A 120 -9.29 27.43 1.64
N ILE A 121 -9.48 27.47 0.31
CA ILE A 121 -9.86 28.70 -0.40
C ILE A 121 -11.23 29.19 0.06
N PHE A 122 -12.24 28.31 0.09
CA PHE A 122 -13.59 28.69 0.53
C PHE A 122 -13.62 29.09 2.02
N GLY A 123 -12.87 28.39 2.87
CA GLY A 123 -12.73 28.75 4.28
C GLY A 123 -12.10 30.13 4.46
N GLY A 124 -10.95 30.38 3.83
CA GLY A 124 -10.26 31.68 3.89
C GLY A 124 -11.13 32.83 3.38
N MET A 125 -11.81 32.65 2.25
CA MET A 125 -12.68 33.66 1.65
C MET A 125 -13.91 33.98 2.51
N SER A 126 -14.40 33.04 3.33
CA SER A 126 -15.53 33.30 4.24
C SER A 126 -15.11 33.94 5.57
N VAL A 127 -13.96 33.56 6.11
CA VAL A 127 -13.50 33.98 7.45
C VAL A 127 -12.94 35.41 7.42
N ILE A 128 -12.17 35.77 6.37
CA ILE A 128 -11.54 37.10 6.29
C ILE A 128 -12.60 38.23 6.27
N PRO A 129 -13.64 38.20 5.41
CA PRO A 129 -14.68 39.23 5.42
C PRO A 129 -15.49 39.25 6.70
N ALA A 130 -15.78 38.08 7.30
CA ALA A 130 -16.52 37.99 8.55
C ALA A 130 -15.78 38.69 9.69
N ILE A 131 -14.47 38.45 9.83
CA ILE A 131 -13.63 39.10 10.84
C ILE A 131 -13.57 40.62 10.58
N LEU A 132 -13.38 41.03 9.31
CA LEU A 132 -13.36 42.45 8.94
C LEU A 132 -14.68 43.17 9.27
N ILE A 133 -15.83 42.51 9.14
CA ILE A 133 -17.13 43.09 9.51
C ILE A 133 -17.29 43.19 11.03
N THR A 134 -16.81 42.22 11.81
CA THR A 134 -16.92 42.23 13.29
C THR A 134 -15.99 43.21 13.99
N LEU A 135 -14.94 43.69 13.33
CA LEU A 135 -13.98 44.66 13.88
C LEU A 135 -14.44 46.12 13.74
N ARG A 136 -15.57 46.37 13.09
CA ARG A 136 -16.17 47.71 12.96
C ARG A 136 -17.28 47.91 13.98
#